data_AF-M7PIV5-F1
#
_entry.id   AF-M7PIV5-F1
#
_cell.length_a   1.000
_cell.length_b   1.000
_cell.length_c   1.000
_cell.angle_alpha   90.00
_cell.angle_beta   90.00
_cell.angle_gamma   90.00
#
_symmetry.space_group_name_H-M   'P 1'
#
loop_
_entity.id
_entity.type
_entity.pdbx_description
1 polymer ?
#
loop_
_entity_poly.entity_id
_entity_poly.type
_entity_poly.pdbx_seq_one_letter_code
_entity_poly.pdbx_strand_id
1 'polypeptide(L)'
;MHRVAVIDYGMGNLRSVSKALEAVASEHEVIVTADAKAISNASHIVFPGVGAIRDCMSTLQQTGLDDIVRTAAASKPFLGICLGMQALMSHSEENSGTEGLGIIPGNVRHFDQAAAQGLKSRTWA
;
A
#
# COMPACT_ATOMS: atom_id res chain seq x y z
N MET A 1 -12.28 18.08 -12.01
CA MET A 1 -12.81 17.16 -10.99
C MET A 1 -11.65 16.28 -10.56
N HIS A 2 -11.27 16.31 -9.30
CA HIS A 2 -10.14 15.53 -8.80
C HIS A 2 -10.60 14.11 -8.50
N ARG A 3 -9.79 13.13 -8.90
CA ARG A 3 -10.06 11.70 -8.74
C ARG A 3 -9.01 11.05 -7.85
N VAL A 4 -9.46 10.28 -6.87
CA VAL A 4 -8.64 9.45 -5.99
C VAL A 4 -8.72 8.00 -6.48
N ALA A 5 -7.61 7.42 -6.89
CA ALA A 5 -7.55 6.00 -7.20
C ALA A 5 -7.04 5.20 -6.00
N VAL A 6 -7.85 4.26 -5.54
CA VAL A 6 -7.43 3.20 -4.62
C VAL A 6 -6.97 2.02 -5.48
N ILE A 7 -5.69 1.67 -5.38
CA ILE A 7 -5.11 0.60 -6.18
C ILE A 7 -5.63 -0.75 -5.68
N ASP A 8 -6.32 -1.46 -6.55
CA ASP A 8 -6.76 -2.84 -6.36
C ASP A 8 -5.77 -3.76 -7.07
N TYR A 9 -4.95 -4.45 -6.31
CA TYR A 9 -4.07 -5.50 -6.79
C TYR A 9 -4.46 -6.86 -6.16
N GLY A 10 -5.72 -7.01 -5.75
CA GLY A 10 -6.24 -8.24 -5.14
C GLY A 10 -5.97 -8.40 -3.64
N MET A 11 -5.33 -7.41 -2.99
CA MET A 11 -5.08 -7.43 -1.54
C MET A 11 -5.50 -6.12 -0.90
N GLY A 12 -6.02 -6.21 0.33
CA GLY A 12 -6.39 -5.05 1.14
C GLY A 12 -7.87 -5.01 1.52
N ASN A 13 -8.20 -4.15 2.49
CA ASN A 13 -9.58 -3.88 2.89
C ASN A 13 -10.16 -2.72 2.05
N LEU A 14 -10.31 -2.94 0.75
CA LEU A 14 -10.65 -1.90 -0.23
C LEU A 14 -11.98 -1.22 0.08
N ARG A 15 -12.99 -1.97 0.54
CA ARG A 15 -14.31 -1.43 0.91
C ARG A 15 -14.21 -0.42 2.05
N SER A 16 -13.45 -0.72 3.10
CA SER A 16 -13.35 0.18 4.24
C SER A 16 -12.53 1.42 3.88
N VAL A 17 -11.46 1.25 3.10
CA VAL A 17 -10.64 2.36 2.59
C VAL A 17 -11.46 3.28 1.69
N SER A 18 -12.20 2.73 0.71
CA SER A 18 -13.01 3.54 -0.19
C SER A 18 -14.10 4.30 0.56
N LYS A 19 -14.78 3.67 1.51
CA LYS A 19 -15.81 4.33 2.33
C LYS A 19 -15.25 5.44 3.21
N ALA A 20 -14.07 5.24 3.80
CA ALA A 20 -13.39 6.28 4.56
C ALA A 20 -13.03 7.48 3.66
N LEU A 21 -12.51 7.22 2.45
CA LEU A 21 -12.18 8.26 1.47
C LEU A 21 -13.42 9.01 0.98
N GLU A 22 -14.50 8.30 0.64
CA GLU A 22 -15.78 8.90 0.26
C GLU A 22 -16.32 9.84 1.36
N ALA A 23 -16.13 9.48 2.63
CA ALA A 23 -16.57 10.30 3.76
C ALA A 23 -15.73 11.58 3.97
N VAL A 24 -14.42 11.54 3.73
CA VAL A 24 -13.51 12.66 4.01
C VAL A 24 -13.15 13.50 2.78
N ALA A 25 -13.30 12.94 1.59
CA ALA A 25 -13.00 13.58 0.31
C ALA A 25 -14.27 13.66 -0.56
N SER A 26 -15.37 14.16 0.01
CA SER A 26 -16.70 14.21 -0.63
C SER A 26 -16.72 14.96 -1.97
N GLU A 27 -15.79 15.89 -2.18
CA GLU A 27 -15.63 16.67 -3.42
C GLU A 27 -14.86 15.91 -4.52
N HIS A 28 -14.34 14.71 -4.22
CA HIS A 28 -13.51 13.91 -5.11
C HIS A 28 -14.21 12.62 -5.50
N GLU A 29 -14.03 12.20 -6.75
CA GLU A 29 -14.46 10.88 -7.19
C GLU A 29 -13.47 9.83 -6.67
N VAL A 30 -13.95 8.86 -5.90
CA VAL A 30 -13.15 7.71 -5.43
C VAL A 30 -13.39 6.53 -6.36
N ILE A 31 -12.33 6.01 -6.95
CA ILE A 31 -12.38 4.78 -7.76
C ILE A 31 -11.49 3.71 -7.14
N VAL A 32 -11.96 2.46 -7.13
CA VAL A 32 -11.15 1.29 -6.78
C VAL A 32 -10.83 0.57 -8.09
N THR A 33 -9.56 0.38 -8.42
CA THR A 33 -9.20 -0.13 -9.74
C THR A 33 -7.81 -0.77 -9.80
N ALA A 34 -7.69 -1.78 -10.66
CA ALA A 34 -6.44 -2.38 -11.09
C ALA A 34 -5.97 -1.84 -12.47
N ASP A 35 -6.75 -0.95 -13.10
CA ASP A 35 -6.46 -0.47 -14.45
C ASP A 35 -5.34 0.58 -14.45
N ALA A 36 -4.22 0.24 -15.08
CA ALA A 36 -3.02 1.09 -15.12
C ALA A 36 -3.31 2.50 -15.68
N LYS A 37 -4.22 2.62 -16.65
CA LYS A 37 -4.57 3.90 -17.27
C LYS A 37 -5.42 4.75 -16.33
N ALA A 38 -6.38 4.16 -15.63
CA ALA A 38 -7.18 4.83 -14.61
C ALA A 38 -6.31 5.34 -13.45
N ILE A 39 -5.35 4.54 -12.98
CA ILE A 39 -4.37 4.93 -11.95
C ILE A 39 -3.49 6.07 -12.47
N SER A 40 -3.01 5.96 -13.70
CA SER A 40 -2.16 6.99 -14.34
C SER A 40 -2.89 8.30 -14.60
N ASN A 41 -4.21 8.29 -14.77
CA ASN A 41 -5.01 9.50 -14.96
C ASN A 41 -5.58 10.08 -13.65
N ALA A 42 -5.55 9.32 -12.55
CA ALA A 42 -6.02 9.82 -11.26
C ALA A 42 -5.11 10.93 -10.73
N SER A 43 -5.70 11.88 -10.01
CA SER A 43 -4.98 13.03 -9.44
C SER A 43 -4.30 12.72 -8.11
N HIS A 44 -4.83 11.74 -7.38
CA HIS A 44 -4.36 11.31 -6.07
C HIS A 44 -4.39 9.78 -6.01
N ILE A 45 -3.44 9.19 -5.31
CA ILE A 45 -3.28 7.74 -5.26
C ILE A 45 -3.29 7.26 -3.81
N VAL A 46 -4.06 6.20 -3.57
CA VAL A 46 -4.05 5.46 -2.30
C VAL A 46 -3.67 4.03 -2.62
N PHE A 47 -2.59 3.57 -1.99
CA PHE A 47 -2.06 2.23 -2.13
C PHE A 47 -2.20 1.50 -0.79
N PRO A 48 -3.35 0.82 -0.56
CA PRO A 48 -3.55 0.03 0.63
C PRO A 48 -2.82 -1.31 0.54
N GLY A 49 -2.66 -2.02 1.65
CA GLY A 49 -2.21 -3.41 1.61
C GLY A 49 -2.34 -4.13 2.94
N VAL A 50 -2.56 -5.45 2.87
CA VAL A 50 -2.58 -6.38 4.01
C VAL A 50 -1.91 -7.69 3.59
N GLY A 51 -1.47 -8.50 4.55
CA GLY A 51 -0.81 -9.78 4.28
C GLY A 51 0.71 -9.67 4.28
N ALA A 52 1.37 -10.56 3.54
CA ALA A 52 2.83 -10.64 3.47
C ALA A 52 3.39 -9.79 2.33
N ILE A 53 4.55 -9.15 2.57
CA ILE A 53 5.19 -8.26 1.60
C ILE A 53 5.62 -9.00 0.33
N ARG A 54 6.07 -10.26 0.46
CA ARG A 54 6.47 -11.09 -0.68
C ARG A 54 5.33 -11.27 -1.67
N ASP A 55 4.15 -11.60 -1.17
CA ASP A 55 2.98 -11.81 -2.01
C ASP A 55 2.58 -10.50 -2.68
N CYS A 56 2.56 -9.40 -1.92
CA CYS A 56 2.27 -8.07 -2.46
C CYS A 56 3.21 -7.71 -3.62
N MET A 57 4.52 -7.81 -3.43
CA MET A 57 5.50 -7.49 -4.46
C MET A 57 5.40 -8.43 -5.66
N SER A 58 5.16 -9.73 -5.44
CA SER A 58 4.95 -10.71 -6.50
C SER A 58 3.72 -10.37 -7.35
N THR A 59 2.60 -10.01 -6.73
CA THR A 59 1.38 -9.63 -7.46
C THR A 59 1.55 -8.33 -8.24
N LEU A 60 2.23 -7.32 -7.68
CA LEU A 60 2.51 -6.09 -8.41
C LEU A 60 3.35 -6.35 -9.67
N GLN A 61 4.38 -7.19 -9.56
CA GLN A 61 5.22 -7.56 -10.70
C GLN A 61 4.44 -8.36 -11.75
N GLN A 62 3.64 -9.34 -11.31
CA GLN A 62 2.83 -10.17 -12.22
C GLN A 62 1.77 -9.36 -12.98
N THR A 63 1.24 -8.31 -12.34
CA THR A 63 0.22 -7.42 -12.93
C THR A 63 0.82 -6.22 -13.67
N GLY A 64 2.14 -6.01 -13.58
CA GLY A 64 2.82 -4.83 -14.12
C GLY A 64 2.43 -3.52 -13.41
N LEU A 65 1.86 -3.61 -12.22
CA LEU A 65 1.45 -2.45 -11.42
C LEU A 65 2.60 -1.84 -10.63
N ASP A 66 3.72 -2.56 -10.46
CA ASP A 66 4.91 -2.05 -9.77
C ASP A 66 5.45 -0.77 -10.42
N ASP A 67 5.62 -0.74 -11.74
CA ASP A 67 6.08 0.45 -12.46
C ASP A 67 5.08 1.61 -12.39
N ILE A 68 3.79 1.30 -12.44
CA ILE A 68 2.72 2.29 -12.31
C ILE A 68 2.73 2.92 -10.92
N VAL A 69 2.89 2.10 -9.87
CA VAL A 69 2.99 2.57 -8.49
C VAL A 69 4.24 3.44 -8.29
N ARG A 70 5.41 3.02 -8.81
CA ARG A 70 6.64 3.83 -8.75
C ARG A 70 6.45 5.19 -9.41
N THR A 71 5.91 5.20 -10.62
CA THR A 71 5.68 6.43 -11.38
C THR A 71 4.69 7.34 -10.66
N ALA A 72 3.60 6.78 -10.15
CA ALA A 72 2.58 7.50 -9.38
C ALA A 72 3.16 8.14 -8.11
N ALA A 73 3.92 7.37 -7.32
CA ALA A 73 4.52 7.84 -6.08
C ALA A 73 5.54 8.98 -6.28
N ALA A 74 6.23 9.00 -7.43
CA ALA A 74 7.19 10.05 -7.76
C ALA A 74 6.55 11.35 -8.28
N SER A 75 5.32 11.29 -8.81
CA SER A 75 4.72 12.40 -9.57
C SER A 75 3.44 12.97 -8.99
N LYS A 76 2.84 12.30 -7.98
CA LYS A 76 1.51 12.64 -7.47
C LYS A 76 1.44 12.53 -5.95
N PRO A 77 0.48 13.21 -5.31
CA PRO A 77 0.10 12.91 -3.94
C PRO A 77 -0.23 11.42 -3.79
N PHE A 78 0.51 10.74 -2.94
CA PHE A 78 0.47 9.29 -2.78
C PHE A 78 0.40 8.92 -1.31
N LEU A 79 -0.54 8.04 -0.95
CA LEU A 79 -0.73 7.52 0.41
C LEU A 79 -0.60 6.00 0.40
N GLY A 80 0.49 5.48 0.98
CA GLY A 80 0.63 4.06 1.30
C GLY A 80 -0.01 3.75 2.65
N ILE A 81 -0.82 2.69 2.75
CA ILE A 81 -1.45 2.26 4.01
C ILE A 81 -0.97 0.86 4.40
N CYS A 82 -0.45 0.73 5.62
CA CYS A 82 0.02 -0.54 6.19
C CYS A 82 1.08 -1.22 5.29
N LEU A 83 0.77 -2.38 4.70
CA LEU A 83 1.69 -3.07 3.80
C LEU A 83 2.01 -2.23 2.56
N GLY A 84 1.06 -1.44 2.07
CA GLY A 84 1.29 -0.53 0.95
C GLY A 84 2.33 0.54 1.26
N MET A 85 2.48 0.95 2.53
CA MET A 85 3.57 1.83 2.96
C MET A 85 4.91 1.08 3.00
N GLN A 86 4.91 -0.13 3.56
CA GLN A 86 6.11 -0.98 3.63
C GLN A 86 6.67 -1.30 2.25
N ALA A 87 5.79 -1.57 1.28
CA ALA A 87 6.16 -1.80 -0.12
C ALA A 87 6.85 -0.61 -0.78
N LEU A 88 6.71 0.63 -0.30
CA LEU A 88 7.45 1.78 -0.83
C LEU A 88 8.93 1.77 -0.40
N MET A 89 9.27 1.03 0.65
CA MET A 89 10.63 0.98 1.19
C MET A 89 11.57 0.14 0.29
N SER A 90 12.88 0.21 0.53
CA SER A 90 13.86 -0.57 -0.23
C SER A 90 13.72 -2.07 0.03
N HIS A 91 13.60 -2.47 1.29
CA HIS A 91 13.65 -3.89 1.64
C HIS A 91 12.86 -4.18 2.92
N SER A 92 12.37 -5.41 3.05
CA SER A 92 11.72 -5.94 4.25
C SER A 92 12.39 -7.23 4.71
N GLU A 93 12.64 -7.37 6.01
CA GLU A 93 13.15 -8.60 6.62
C GLU A 93 12.13 -9.76 6.58
N GLU A 94 10.85 -9.47 6.32
CA GLU A 94 9.81 -10.49 6.23
C GLU A 94 10.09 -11.50 5.11
N ASN A 95 9.71 -12.75 5.36
CA ASN A 95 9.91 -13.87 4.43
C ASN A 95 11.37 -14.02 3.95
N SER A 96 12.33 -14.08 4.88
CA SER A 96 13.77 -14.25 4.55
C SER A 96 14.37 -13.13 3.70
N GLY A 97 13.74 -11.96 3.68
CA GLY A 97 14.13 -10.83 2.83
C GLY A 97 13.25 -10.70 1.59
N THR A 98 12.72 -9.50 1.39
CA THR A 98 11.94 -9.13 0.19
C THR A 98 12.29 -7.71 -0.24
N GLU A 99 12.68 -7.55 -1.50
CA GLU A 99 12.87 -6.24 -2.11
C GLU A 99 11.52 -5.54 -2.30
N GLY A 100 11.43 -4.29 -1.83
CA GLY A 100 10.28 -3.43 -2.06
C GLY A 100 10.41 -2.62 -3.36
N LEU A 101 9.61 -1.56 -3.45
CA LEU A 101 9.65 -0.62 -4.56
C LEU A 101 10.82 0.37 -4.46
N GLY A 102 11.54 0.43 -3.33
CA GLY A 102 12.76 1.25 -3.23
C GLY A 102 12.58 2.74 -3.55
N ILE A 103 11.37 3.27 -3.38
CA ILE A 103 11.05 4.69 -3.54
C ILE A 103 11.56 5.46 -2.32
N ILE A 104 11.40 4.85 -1.14
CA ILE A 104 11.89 5.38 0.13
C ILE A 104 13.05 4.51 0.60
N PRO A 105 14.27 5.06 0.75
CA PRO A 105 15.40 4.31 1.29
C PRO A 105 15.11 3.80 2.69
N GLY A 106 15.24 2.49 2.92
CA GLY A 106 15.12 1.93 4.27
C GLY A 106 14.73 0.45 4.34
N ASN A 107 14.82 -0.10 5.55
CA ASN A 107 14.51 -1.49 5.85
C ASN A 107 13.32 -1.60 6.81
N VAL A 108 12.29 -2.35 6.41
CA VAL A 108 11.24 -2.81 7.31
C VAL A 108 11.80 -3.95 8.14
N ARG A 109 11.80 -3.78 9.47
CA ARG A 109 12.40 -4.74 10.40
C ARG A 109 11.36 -5.42 11.26
N HIS A 110 11.66 -6.65 11.66
CA HIS A 110 10.86 -7.32 12.67
C HIS A 110 11.04 -6.62 14.02
N PHE A 111 9.94 -6.44 14.77
CA PHE A 111 10.03 -5.92 16.14
C PHE A 111 10.69 -6.97 17.05
N ASP A 112 11.69 -6.57 17.81
CA ASP A 112 12.31 -7.48 18.79
C ASP A 112 11.27 -7.86 19.87
N GLN A 113 10.98 -9.17 19.98
CA GLN A 113 10.03 -9.69 20.97
C GLN A 113 10.51 -9.47 22.41
N ALA A 114 11.83 -9.38 22.64
CA ALA A 114 12.37 -9.05 23.96
C ALA A 114 12.07 -7.60 24.35
N ALA A 115 12.09 -6.67 23.39
CA ALA A 115 11.68 -5.28 23.59
C ALA A 115 10.15 -5.11 23.72
N ALA A 116 9.36 -6.12 23.33
CA ALA A 116 7.90 -6.14 23.48
C ALA A 116 7.44 -6.63 24.86
N GLN A 117 8.35 -7.04 25.76
CA GLN A 117 8.01 -7.40 27.14
C GLN A 117 7.38 -6.20 27.87
N GLY A 118 6.07 -6.29 28.13
CA GLY A 118 5.28 -5.23 28.79
C GLY A 118 4.17 -4.64 27.92
N LEU A 119 4.17 -4.90 26.60
CA LEU A 119 3.00 -4.64 25.77
C LEU A 119 1.94 -5.70 26.10
N LYS A 120 0.78 -5.28 26.61
CA LYS A 120 -0.34 -6.18 26.88
C LYS A 120 -0.68 -6.93 25.58
N SER A 121 -0.47 -8.24 25.56
CA SER A 121 -1.01 -9.09 24.49
C SER A 121 -2.53 -8.98 24.57
N ARG A 122 -3.13 -8.18 23.69
CA ARG A 122 -4.56 -8.28 23.44
C ARG A 122 -4.75 -9.57 22.65
N THR A 123 -5.00 -10.66 23.37
CA THR A 123 -5.71 -11.82 22.82
C THR A 123 -7.02 -11.28 22.26
N TRP A 124 -7.13 -11.24 20.94
CA TRP A 124 -8.40 -11.01 20.27
C TRP A 124 -9.25 -12.25 20.56
N ALA A 125 -10.26 -12.08 21.40
CA ALA A 125 -11.33 -13.07 21.59
C ALA A 125 -12.26 -13.06 20.38
#